data_AF-A0A0F9DP24-F1
#
_entry.id   AF-A0A0F9DP24-F1
#
_cell.length_a   1.000
_cell.length_b   1.000
_cell.length_c   1.000
_cell.angle_alpha   90.00
_cell.angle_beta   90.00
_cell.angle_gamma   90.00
#
_symmetry.space_group_name_H-M   'P 1'
#
loop_
_entity.id
_entity.type
_entity.pdbx_description
1 polymer ?
#
loop_
_entity_poly.entity_id
_entity_poly.type
_entity_poly.pdbx_seq_one_letter_code
_entity_poly.pdbx_strand_id
1 'polypeptide(L)'
;MKKRSKNFVILISLIILVTSVLPAQAALIGAVGPNSTAGVGPSIIAAPGDILDDCVTNKGEQGFNEAQRVTTTIDHAVDGGGIIPAGTTVDSHMIFLNS
;
A
#
# COMPACT_ATOMS: atom_id res chain seq x y z
N MET A 1 14.65 -9.22 -44.48
CA MET A 1 13.73 -8.95 -43.35
C MET A 1 12.92 -10.21 -43.04
N LYS A 2 13.10 -10.83 -41.87
CA LYS A 2 12.44 -12.09 -41.48
C LYS A 2 11.01 -11.79 -41.00
N LYS A 3 10.00 -12.20 -41.78
CA LYS A 3 8.57 -11.95 -41.48
C LYS A 3 8.19 -12.71 -40.21
N ARG A 4 7.84 -12.00 -39.12
CA ARG A 4 7.39 -12.64 -37.86
C ARG A 4 6.08 -13.38 -38.14
N SER A 5 5.96 -14.62 -37.66
CA SER A 5 4.75 -15.42 -37.86
C SER A 5 3.60 -14.83 -37.04
N LYS A 6 2.37 -14.88 -37.57
CA LYS A 6 1.17 -14.37 -36.88
C LYS A 6 1.01 -15.00 -35.48
N ASN A 7 1.39 -16.27 -35.34
CA ASN A 7 1.37 -17.01 -34.08
C ASN A 7 2.32 -16.42 -33.03
N PHE A 8 3.48 -15.91 -33.45
CA PHE A 8 4.44 -15.24 -32.55
C PHE A 8 3.88 -13.91 -32.02
N VAL A 9 3.13 -13.18 -32.85
CA VAL A 9 2.47 -11.93 -32.44
C VAL A 9 1.34 -12.21 -31.46
N ILE A 10 0.49 -13.21 -31.73
CA ILE A 10 -0.63 -13.59 -30.85
C ILE A 10 -0.12 -14.04 -29.48
N LEU A 11 0.96 -14.82 -29.44
CA LEU A 11 1.54 -15.31 -28.18
C LEU A 11 2.04 -14.15 -27.30
N ILE A 12 2.72 -13.16 -27.90
CA ILE A 12 3.21 -11.98 -27.18
C ILE A 12 2.04 -11.12 -26.68
N SER A 13 1.01 -10.91 -27.50
CA SER A 13 -0.18 -10.16 -27.09
C SER A 13 -0.91 -10.83 -25.92
N LEU A 14 -0.98 -12.17 -25.89
CA LEU A 14 -1.59 -12.90 -24.79
C LEU A 14 -0.78 -12.76 -23.49
N ILE A 15 0.55 -12.84 -23.57
CA ILE A 15 1.43 -12.65 -22.41
C ILE A 15 1.28 -11.24 -21.84
N ILE A 16 1.27 -10.20 -22.69
CA ILE A 16 1.09 -8.81 -22.25
C ILE A 16 -0.26 -8.62 -21.56
N LEU A 17 -1.34 -9.18 -22.12
CA LEU A 17 -2.69 -9.12 -21.54
C LEU A 17 -2.77 -9.81 -20.17
N VAL A 18 -2.12 -10.97 -20.01
CA VAL A 18 -2.07 -11.70 -18.74
C VAL A 18 -1.25 -10.95 -17.70
N THR A 19 -0.19 -10.24 -18.10
CA THR A 19 0.61 -9.45 -17.15
C THR A 19 -0.03 -8.11 -16.77
N SER A 20 -0.92 -7.54 -17.60
CA SER A 20 -1.58 -6.26 -17.31
C SER A 20 -2.68 -6.32 -16.24
N VAL A 21 -3.10 -7.52 -15.83
CA VAL A 21 -4.14 -7.73 -14.81
C VAL A 21 -3.58 -8.01 -13.41
N LEU A 22 -2.25 -8.09 -13.25
CA LEU A 22 -1.68 -8.18 -11.91
C LEU A 22 -1.71 -6.80 -11.24
N PRO A 23 -2.43 -6.62 -10.12
CA PRO A 23 -2.40 -5.36 -9.42
C PRO A 23 -0.99 -5.12 -8.87
N ALA A 24 -0.44 -3.92 -9.08
CA ALA A 24 0.80 -3.52 -8.47
C ALA A 24 0.60 -3.48 -6.94
N GLN A 25 1.25 -4.38 -6.21
CA GLN A 25 1.34 -4.34 -4.76
C GLN A 25 2.64 -3.61 -4.41
N ALA A 26 2.53 -2.39 -3.89
CA ALA A 26 3.68 -1.65 -3.41
C ALA A 26 3.96 -2.06 -1.96
N ALA A 27 5.11 -2.67 -1.69
CA ALA A 27 5.59 -2.87 -0.33
C ALA A 27 6.41 -1.64 0.09
N LEU A 28 6.30 -1.23 1.36
CA LEU A 28 7.26 -0.32 1.96
C LEU A 28 8.60 -1.04 2.09
N ILE A 29 9.58 -0.63 1.30
CA ILE A 29 10.93 -1.25 1.23
C ILE A 29 11.98 -0.52 2.08
N GLY A 30 11.65 0.68 2.58
CA GLY A 30 12.52 1.43 3.49
C GLY A 30 11.89 2.74 3.96
N ALA A 31 12.32 3.19 5.13
CA ALA A 31 12.20 4.58 5.58
C ALA A 31 13.62 5.17 5.58
N VAL A 32 13.83 6.31 4.94
CA VAL A 32 15.18 6.86 4.71
C VAL A 32 15.19 8.36 4.99
N GLY A 33 16.13 8.78 5.82
CA GLY A 33 16.22 10.15 6.33
C GLY A 33 17.29 10.27 7.42
N PRO A 34 17.59 11.50 7.88
CA PRO A 34 18.47 11.72 9.02
C PRO A 34 17.82 11.22 10.32
N ASN A 35 18.64 11.05 11.36
CA ASN A 35 18.11 10.82 12.70
C ASN A 35 17.25 12.01 13.15
N SER A 36 16.23 11.73 13.95
CA SER A 36 15.45 12.74 14.63
C SER A 36 16.27 13.52 15.67
N THR A 37 15.69 14.57 16.25
CA THR A 37 16.25 15.30 17.38
C THR A 37 16.43 14.43 18.63
N ALA A 38 15.75 13.28 18.71
CA ALA A 38 15.91 12.30 19.78
C ALA A 38 17.01 11.26 19.48
N GLY A 39 17.74 11.40 18.37
CA GLY A 39 18.82 10.49 17.97
C GLY A 39 18.34 9.16 17.39
N VAL A 40 17.06 9.04 17.04
CA VAL A 40 16.47 7.81 16.50
C VAL A 40 16.40 7.90 14.97
N GLY A 41 16.91 6.89 14.28
CA GLY A 41 16.88 6.79 12.82
C GLY A 41 15.50 6.39 12.28
N PRO A 42 15.27 6.59 10.97
CA PRO A 42 14.07 6.14 10.29
C PRO A 42 13.96 4.61 10.33
N SER A 43 12.75 4.09 10.48
CA SER A 43 12.52 2.64 10.51
C SER A 43 11.14 2.25 9.98
N ILE A 44 11.00 1.00 9.54
CA ILE A 44 9.70 0.39 9.31
C ILE A 44 9.30 -0.37 10.56
N ILE A 45 8.09 -0.12 11.05
CA ILE A 45 7.51 -0.78 12.22
C ILE A 45 6.24 -1.54 11.86
N ALA A 46 5.78 -2.42 12.75
CA ALA A 46 4.45 -3.00 12.60
C ALA A 46 3.38 -1.90 12.69
N ALA A 47 2.28 -2.06 11.94
CA ALA A 47 1.11 -1.22 12.13
C ALA A 47 0.60 -1.35 13.58
N PRO A 48 0.20 -0.25 14.23
CA PRO A 48 -0.33 -0.28 15.59
C PRO A 48 -1.66 -1.03 15.60
N GLY A 49 -1.99 -1.64 16.73
CA GLY A 49 -3.25 -2.37 16.90
C GLY A 49 -4.48 -1.46 16.97
N ASP A 50 -4.28 -0.20 17.35
CA ASP A 50 -5.31 0.83 17.44
C ASP A 50 -4.74 2.17 16.94
N ILE A 51 -5.47 2.83 16.05
CA ILE A 51 -5.09 4.13 15.48
C ILE A 51 -5.42 5.30 16.40
N LEU A 52 -6.26 5.06 17.41
CA LEU A 52 -6.67 6.05 18.41
C LEU A 52 -5.79 6.01 19.66
N ASP A 53 -4.83 5.08 19.73
CA ASP A 53 -3.87 5.00 20.83
C ASP A 53 -2.83 6.12 20.68
N ASP A 54 -3.11 7.26 21.30
CA ASP A 54 -2.27 8.46 21.33
C ASP A 54 -1.17 8.41 22.40
N CYS A 55 -1.11 7.34 23.18
CA CYS A 55 -0.15 7.21 24.29
C CYS A 55 1.27 6.88 23.78
N VAL A 56 1.42 6.56 22.49
CA VAL A 56 2.71 6.21 21.87
C VAL A 56 3.39 7.45 21.29
N THR A 57 4.48 7.87 21.91
CA THR A 57 5.34 8.93 21.36
C THR A 57 6.27 8.38 20.28
N ASN A 58 6.14 8.89 19.06
CA ASN A 58 7.09 8.57 18.00
C ASN A 58 8.38 9.39 18.17
N LYS A 59 9.52 8.69 18.25
CA LYS A 59 10.84 9.29 18.43
C LYS A 59 11.59 9.52 17.11
N GLY A 60 11.06 9.12 15.97
CA GLY A 60 11.73 9.27 14.67
C GLY A 60 10.78 9.14 13.48
N GLU A 61 11.31 9.05 12.28
CA GLU A 61 10.47 8.72 11.13
C GLU A 61 10.12 7.23 11.17
N GLN A 62 8.83 6.90 11.10
CA GLN A 62 8.36 5.52 11.18
C GLN A 62 7.37 5.27 10.04
N GLY A 63 7.73 4.37 9.14
CA GLY A 63 6.82 3.81 8.16
C GLY A 63 6.10 2.60 8.75
N PHE A 64 4.78 2.50 8.57
CA PHE A 64 4.03 1.33 9.04
C PHE A 64 3.98 0.26 7.96
N ASN A 65 4.34 -0.97 8.33
CA ASN A 65 4.12 -2.14 7.48
C ASN A 65 2.64 -2.55 7.52
N GLU A 66 1.78 -1.70 6.96
CA GLU A 66 0.35 -1.92 6.84
C GLU A 66 0.01 -2.91 5.75
N ALA A 67 -1.09 -3.63 5.95
CA ALA A 67 -1.71 -4.41 4.90
C ALA A 67 -2.11 -3.47 3.75
N GLN A 68 -1.57 -3.75 2.57
CA GLN A 68 -1.90 -3.04 1.34
C GLN A 68 -3.00 -3.79 0.60
N ARG A 69 -3.80 -3.08 -0.21
CA ARG A 69 -4.88 -3.67 -1.02
C ARG A 69 -5.91 -4.46 -0.22
N VAL A 70 -6.31 -3.95 0.94
CA VAL A 70 -7.32 -4.61 1.76
C VAL A 70 -8.66 -4.57 1.04
N THR A 71 -9.25 -5.73 0.79
CA THR A 71 -10.59 -5.82 0.21
C THR A 71 -11.63 -5.85 1.33
N THR A 72 -12.55 -4.90 1.32
CA THR A 72 -13.64 -4.84 2.31
C THR A 72 -14.52 -6.08 2.18
N THR A 73 -14.84 -6.73 3.29
CA THR A 73 -15.74 -7.89 3.31
C THR A 73 -17.18 -7.52 3.65
N ILE A 74 -17.40 -6.27 4.06
CA ILE A 74 -18.69 -5.70 4.43
C ILE A 74 -18.80 -4.28 3.88
N ASP A 75 -20.02 -3.75 3.86
CA ASP A 75 -20.27 -2.34 3.58
C ASP A 75 -19.82 -1.49 4.78
N HIS A 76 -19.10 -0.39 4.52
CA HIS A 76 -18.69 0.57 5.53
C HIS A 76 -19.42 1.90 5.31
N ALA A 77 -20.16 2.35 6.31
CA ALA A 77 -20.68 3.71 6.31
C ALA A 77 -19.54 4.72 6.51
N VAL A 78 -19.54 5.80 5.74
CA VAL A 78 -18.57 6.89 5.91
C VAL A 78 -19.24 8.13 6.47
N ASP A 79 -18.46 8.91 7.21
CA ASP A 79 -18.90 10.22 7.69
C ASP A 79 -19.31 11.10 6.50
N GLY A 80 -20.47 11.75 6.63
CA GLY A 80 -21.08 12.50 5.54
C GLY A 80 -22.11 11.72 4.69
N GLY A 81 -22.40 10.46 5.05
CA GLY A 81 -23.59 9.73 4.56
C GLY A 81 -23.37 8.85 3.32
N GLY A 82 -22.11 8.55 2.97
CA GLY A 82 -21.78 7.60 1.90
C GLY A 82 -21.62 6.16 2.42
N ILE A 83 -21.47 5.22 1.48
CA ILE A 83 -21.12 3.82 1.79
C ILE A 83 -19.94 3.40 0.89
N ILE A 84 -18.91 2.82 1.49
CA ILE A 84 -17.89 2.03 0.79
C ILE A 84 -18.43 0.59 0.74
N PRO A 85 -18.86 0.09 -0.42
CA PRO A 85 -19.45 -1.23 -0.50
C PRO A 85 -18.42 -2.33 -0.28
N ALA A 86 -18.89 -3.51 0.14
CA ALA A 86 -18.12 -4.74 0.18
C ALA A 86 -17.49 -5.04 -1.20
N GLY A 87 -16.27 -5.58 -1.21
CA GLY A 87 -15.48 -5.86 -2.41
C GLY A 87 -14.65 -4.67 -2.89
N THR A 88 -14.72 -3.52 -2.21
CA THR A 88 -13.86 -2.38 -2.50
C THR A 88 -12.44 -2.67 -2.03
N THR A 89 -11.44 -2.45 -2.89
CA THR A 89 -10.03 -2.46 -2.48
C THR A 89 -9.65 -1.09 -1.93
N VAL A 90 -9.10 -1.06 -0.72
CA VAL A 90 -8.60 0.13 -0.06
C VAL A 90 -7.09 0.01 0.12
N ASP A 91 -6.38 1.06 -0.33
CA ASP A 91 -4.96 1.25 -0.08
C ASP A 91 -4.83 2.32 1.02
N SER A 92 -4.44 1.90 2.23
CA SER A 92 -4.20 2.78 3.38
C SER A 92 -2.72 3.18 3.44
N HIS A 93 -2.47 4.42 3.85
CA HIS A 93 -1.18 4.89 4.35
C HIS A 93 -1.44 5.66 5.64
N MET A 94 -1.07 5.11 6.79
CA MET A 94 -1.05 5.89 8.02
C MET A 94 0.25 6.72 8.10
N ILE A 95 0.13 7.91 8.67
CA ILE A 95 1.25 8.79 9.01
C ILE A 95 1.16 9.08 10.50
N PHE A 96 2.28 8.91 11.21
CA PHE A 96 2.39 9.38 12.59
C PHE A 96 2.48 10.91 12.59
N LEU A 97 1.53 11.59 13.22
CA LEU A 97 1.63 13.00 13.53
C LEU A 97 1.99 13.15 15.02
N ASN A 98 3.23 13.56 15.31
CA ASN A 98 3.56 14.01 16.65
C ASN A 98 2.88 15.37 16.89
N SER A 99 2.11 15.48 17.97
CA SER A 99 1.53 16.74 18.47
C SER A 99 2.53 17.56 19.26
#